data_AF-A0A519WSL7-F1
#
_entry.id   AF-A0A519WSL7-F1
#
_cell.length_a   1.000
_cell.length_b   1.000
_cell.length_c   1.000
_cell.angle_alpha   90.00
_cell.angle_beta   90.00
_cell.angle_gamma   90.00
#
_symmetry.space_group_name_H-M   'P 1'
#
loop_
_entity.id
_entity.type
_entity.pdbx_description
1 polymer ?
#
loop_
_entity_poly.entity_id
_entity_poly.type
_entity_poly.pdbx_seq_one_letter_code
_entity_poly.pdbx_strand_id
1 'polypeptide(L)'
;MEDSEFHEFFVDELKDIYWAEKHLAKALPKFKKAATSPELAAAFEKHTVETKKHIETLDKVFELLEEKAQAKKCDAMEGLLAEADSIIEDTDSGTLVRDAGLILAAQKVEHYEIA
;
A
#
# COMPACT_ATOMS: atom_id res chain seq x y z
N MET A 1 -2.71 26.70 15.43
CA MET A 1 -2.73 26.03 14.10
C MET A 1 -2.60 24.55 14.32
N GLU A 2 -1.65 24.12 15.16
CA GLU A 2 -1.91 23.05 16.14
C GLU A 2 -3.30 23.29 16.77
N ASP A 3 -4.12 22.25 16.88
CA ASP A 3 -5.50 22.28 17.40
C ASP A 3 -6.59 22.91 16.51
N SER A 4 -6.36 23.04 15.20
CA SER A 4 -7.46 23.33 14.26
C SER A 4 -8.11 22.04 13.75
N GLU A 5 -9.41 22.07 13.43
CA GLU A 5 -10.12 20.95 12.80
C GLU A 5 -9.40 20.45 11.52
N PHE A 6 -8.81 21.36 10.75
CA PHE A 6 -8.00 21.00 9.59
C PHE A 6 -6.73 20.24 9.95
N HIS A 7 -6.04 20.64 11.03
CA HIS A 7 -4.84 19.94 11.49
C HIS A 7 -5.19 18.55 12.04
N GLU A 8 -6.25 18.43 12.82
CA GLU A 8 -6.75 17.13 13.29
C GLU A 8 -7.08 16.21 12.12
N PHE A 9 -7.80 16.71 11.11
CA PHE A 9 -8.11 15.97 9.89
C PHE A 9 -6.83 15.55 9.15
N PHE A 10 -5.89 16.48 8.94
CA PHE A 10 -4.60 16.18 8.28
C PHE A 10 -3.81 15.08 9.00
N VAL A 11 -3.72 15.15 10.34
CA VAL A 11 -3.05 14.11 11.14
C VAL A 11 -3.80 12.78 11.03
N ASP A 12 -5.13 12.78 10.98
CA ASP A 12 -5.92 11.56 10.85
C ASP A 12 -5.71 10.88 9.47
N GLU A 13 -5.63 11.66 8.39
CA GLU A 13 -5.29 11.17 7.05
C GLU A 13 -3.84 10.64 6.98
N LEU A 14 -2.88 11.27 7.67
CA LEU A 14 -1.52 10.72 7.81
C LEU A 14 -1.52 9.35 8.51
N LYS A 15 -2.36 9.17 9.53
CA LYS A 15 -2.50 7.88 10.25
C LYS A 15 -3.12 6.80 9.37
N ASP A 16 -4.02 7.20 8.47
CA ASP A 16 -4.68 6.34 7.49
C ASP A 16 -3.70 5.83 6.42
N ILE A 17 -3.01 6.73 5.72
CA ILE A 17 -2.01 6.35 4.70
C ILE A 17 -0.82 5.60 5.33
N TYR A 18 -0.44 5.91 6.57
CA TYR A 18 0.58 5.15 7.30
C TYR A 18 0.17 3.71 7.59
N TRP A 19 -1.11 3.45 7.84
CA TRP A 19 -1.62 2.09 7.93
C TRP A 19 -1.59 1.41 6.57
N ALA A 20 -1.99 2.11 5.51
CA ALA A 20 -2.04 1.60 4.15
C ALA A 20 -0.66 1.11 3.70
N GLU A 21 0.36 1.97 3.78
CA GLU A 21 1.75 1.67 3.44
C GLU A 21 2.29 0.47 4.23
N LYS A 22 1.99 0.39 5.55
CA LYS A 22 2.40 -0.74 6.39
C LYS A 22 1.76 -2.07 5.99
N HIS A 23 0.53 -2.06 5.50
CA HIS A 23 -0.16 -3.27 5.05
C HIS A 23 0.27 -3.65 3.64
N LEU A 24 0.44 -2.66 2.76
CA LEU A 24 0.98 -2.85 1.42
C LEU A 24 2.39 -3.47 1.47
N ALA A 25 3.28 -3.00 2.36
CA ALA A 25 4.61 -3.56 2.54
C ALA A 25 4.63 -5.06 2.91
N LYS A 26 3.55 -5.55 3.55
CA LYS A 26 3.37 -6.96 3.88
C LYS A 26 2.74 -7.76 2.73
N ALA A 27 1.91 -7.12 1.92
CA ALA A 27 1.22 -7.74 0.79
C ALA A 27 2.12 -7.88 -0.45
N LEU A 28 2.97 -6.89 -0.75
CA LEU A 28 3.83 -6.89 -1.95
C LEU A 28 4.71 -8.15 -2.09
N PRO A 29 5.30 -8.74 -1.03
CA PRO A 29 6.00 -10.02 -1.13
C PRO A 29 5.11 -11.20 -1.57
N LYS A 30 3.80 -11.17 -1.28
CA LYS A 30 2.82 -12.15 -1.78
C LYS A 30 2.59 -11.95 -3.28
N PHE A 31 2.42 -10.70 -3.72
CA PHE A 31 2.20 -10.37 -5.14
C PHE A 31 3.42 -10.74 -5.99
N LYS A 32 4.64 -10.45 -5.50
CA LYS A 32 5.90 -10.91 -6.11
C LYS A 32 5.91 -12.42 -6.35
N LYS A 33 5.50 -13.21 -5.36
CA LYS A 33 5.49 -14.68 -5.46
C LYS A 33 4.39 -15.21 -6.39
N ALA A 34 3.29 -14.48 -6.51
CA ALA A 34 2.16 -14.85 -7.35
C ALA A 34 2.37 -14.49 -8.83
N ALA A 35 3.22 -13.50 -9.11
CA ALA A 35 3.59 -13.09 -10.46
C ALA A 35 4.32 -14.19 -11.24
N THR A 36 4.03 -14.29 -12.53
CA THR A 36 4.61 -15.23 -13.48
C THR A 36 5.80 -14.63 -14.20
N SER A 37 5.67 -13.39 -14.67
CA SER A 37 6.73 -12.65 -15.35
C SER A 37 7.83 -12.23 -14.35
N PRO A 38 9.11 -12.49 -14.67
CA PRO A 38 10.24 -11.98 -13.89
C PRO A 38 10.21 -10.46 -13.72
N GLU A 39 9.78 -9.74 -14.75
CA GLU A 39 9.68 -8.28 -14.74
C GLU A 39 8.62 -7.79 -13.74
N LEU A 40 7.45 -8.43 -13.71
CA LEU A 40 6.40 -8.10 -12.75
C LEU A 40 6.83 -8.42 -11.31
N ALA A 41 7.46 -9.57 -11.09
CA ALA A 41 8.01 -9.94 -9.79
C ALA A 41 9.07 -8.94 -9.30
N ALA A 42 9.94 -8.47 -10.20
CA ALA A 42 10.93 -7.44 -9.91
C ALA A 42 10.29 -6.07 -9.61
N ALA A 43 9.21 -5.72 -10.30
CA ALA A 43 8.45 -4.50 -10.02
C ALA A 43 7.87 -4.51 -8.60
N PHE A 44 7.27 -5.62 -8.15
CA PHE A 44 6.77 -5.75 -6.78
C PHE A 44 7.89 -5.74 -5.72
N GLU A 45 9.05 -6.29 -6.03
CA GLU A 45 10.23 -6.19 -5.15
C GLU A 45 10.70 -4.75 -5.01
N LYS A 46 10.85 -4.05 -6.13
CA LYS A 46 11.22 -2.63 -6.16
C LYS A 46 10.21 -1.81 -5.36
N HIS A 47 8.93 -2.02 -5.60
CA HIS A 47 7.87 -1.32 -4.88
C HIS A 47 7.96 -1.61 -3.37
N THR A 48 8.22 -2.86 -2.94
CA THR A 48 8.39 -3.19 -1.51
C THR A 48 9.47 -2.35 -0.83
N VAL A 49 10.56 -2.04 -1.54
CA VAL A 49 11.64 -1.18 -1.02
C VAL A 49 11.20 0.29 -0.96
N GLU A 50 10.47 0.75 -1.96
CA GLU A 50 9.92 2.12 -2.02
C GLU A 50 8.89 2.36 -0.91
N THR A 51 7.90 1.48 -0.75
CA THR A 51 6.90 1.50 0.34
C THR A 51 7.56 1.57 1.72
N LYS A 52 8.62 0.79 1.98
CA LYS A 52 9.35 0.86 3.25
C LYS A 52 10.00 2.23 3.48
N LYS A 53 10.53 2.85 2.44
CA LYS A 53 11.08 4.21 2.51
C LYS A 53 9.98 5.25 2.72
N HIS A 54 8.78 5.04 2.17
CA HIS A 54 7.63 5.91 2.43
C HIS A 54 7.19 5.84 3.89
N ILE A 55 7.15 4.63 4.49
CA ILE A 55 6.90 4.46 5.93
C ILE A 55 7.92 5.25 6.76
N GLU A 56 9.22 5.14 6.46
CA GLU A 56 10.26 5.92 7.13
C GLU A 56 10.11 7.44 6.92
N THR A 57 9.55 7.85 5.78
CA THR A 57 9.27 9.26 5.48
C THR A 57 8.09 9.75 6.31
N LEU A 58 7.03 8.96 6.43
CA LEU A 58 5.89 9.24 7.29
C LEU A 58 6.29 9.31 8.77
N ASP A 59 7.18 8.41 9.23
CA ASP A 59 7.73 8.48 10.59
C ASP A 59 8.38 9.85 10.87
N LYS A 60 9.18 10.36 9.93
CA LYS A 60 9.77 11.72 10.04
C LYS A 60 8.73 12.82 9.99
N VAL A 61 7.67 12.66 9.20
CA VAL A 61 6.57 13.64 9.15
C VAL A 61 5.87 13.72 10.51
N PHE A 62 5.57 12.58 11.16
CA PHE A 62 5.03 12.56 12.50
C PHE A 62 5.96 13.23 13.52
N GLU A 63 7.27 12.95 13.46
CA GLU A 63 8.26 13.62 14.32
C GLU A 63 8.27 15.15 14.14
N LEU A 64 8.20 15.63 12.89
CA LEU A 64 8.16 17.07 12.57
C LEU A 64 6.89 17.77 13.04
N LEU A 65 5.79 17.01 13.20
CA LEU A 65 4.52 17.50 13.71
C LEU A 65 4.39 17.35 15.23
N GLU A 66 5.42 16.80 15.89
CA GLU A 66 5.38 16.42 17.31
C GLU A 66 4.21 15.46 17.64
N GLU A 67 3.77 14.70 16.64
CA GLU A 67 2.65 13.78 16.71
C GLU A 67 3.11 12.33 16.84
N LYS A 68 2.31 11.51 17.52
CA LYS A 68 2.64 10.07 17.63
C LYS A 68 2.30 9.35 16.32
N ALA A 69 3.29 8.74 15.70
CA ALA A 69 3.08 7.81 14.59
C ALA A 69 2.19 6.64 15.02
N GLN A 70 0.92 6.68 14.60
CA GLN A 70 -0.07 5.67 14.94
C GLN A 70 -0.83 5.30 13.68
N ALA A 71 -0.84 4.02 13.32
CA ALA A 71 -1.64 3.55 12.20
C ALA A 71 -3.12 3.51 12.59
N LYS A 72 -3.98 4.11 11.75
CA LYS A 72 -5.44 3.98 11.82
C LYS A 72 -5.90 3.13 10.64
N LYS A 73 -6.79 2.17 10.86
CA LYS A 73 -7.23 1.26 9.82
C LYS A 73 -7.79 2.04 8.62
N CYS A 74 -7.20 1.79 7.45
CA CYS A 74 -7.64 2.32 6.16
C CYS A 74 -8.49 1.25 5.46
N ASP A 75 -9.81 1.42 5.48
CA ASP A 75 -10.75 0.45 4.88
C ASP A 75 -10.61 0.38 3.35
N ALA A 76 -10.21 1.48 2.70
CA ALA A 76 -9.99 1.52 1.25
C ALA A 76 -8.82 0.60 0.84
N MET A 77 -7.64 0.80 1.43
CA MET A 77 -6.49 -0.08 1.22
C MET A 77 -6.79 -1.54 1.61
N GLU A 78 -7.50 -1.79 2.72
CA GLU A 78 -7.88 -3.17 3.06
C GLU A 78 -8.69 -3.84 1.94
N GLY A 79 -9.69 -3.13 1.39
CA GLY A 79 -10.50 -3.62 0.27
C GLY A 79 -9.68 -3.86 -0.99
N LEU A 80 -8.75 -2.96 -1.34
CA LEU A 80 -7.88 -3.10 -2.50
C LEU A 80 -6.92 -4.29 -2.38
N LEU A 81 -6.36 -4.51 -1.19
CA LEU A 81 -5.51 -5.67 -0.92
C LEU A 81 -6.31 -6.97 -0.93
N ALA A 82 -7.55 -6.97 -0.43
CA ALA A 82 -8.45 -8.11 -0.53
C ALA A 82 -8.80 -8.43 -1.99
N GLU A 83 -9.01 -7.42 -2.83
CA GLU A 83 -9.23 -7.62 -4.27
C GLU A 83 -8.01 -8.30 -4.94
N ALA A 84 -6.80 -7.84 -4.64
CA ALA A 84 -5.57 -8.45 -5.13
C ALA A 84 -5.42 -9.91 -4.68
N ASP A 85 -5.83 -10.20 -3.44
CA ASP A 85 -5.83 -11.55 -2.89
C ASP A 85 -6.83 -12.46 -3.60
N SER A 86 -8.06 -11.99 -3.85
CA SER A 86 -9.05 -12.74 -4.64
C SER A 86 -8.56 -13.02 -6.05
N ILE A 87 -7.87 -12.08 -6.70
CA ILE A 87 -7.28 -12.32 -8.03
C ILE A 87 -6.27 -13.47 -8.01
N ILE A 88 -5.46 -13.60 -6.96
CA ILE A 88 -4.50 -14.71 -6.82
C ILE A 88 -5.23 -16.04 -6.66
N GLU A 89 -6.35 -16.05 -5.92
CA GLU A 89 -7.15 -17.24 -5.65
C GLU A 89 -7.99 -17.67 -6.88
N ASP A 90 -8.54 -16.73 -7.62
CA ASP A 90 -9.49 -16.95 -8.72
C ASP A 90 -8.81 -17.19 -10.09
N THR A 91 -7.50 -17.00 -10.18
CA THR A 91 -6.73 -17.20 -11.42
C THR A 91 -5.74 -18.34 -11.28
N ASP A 92 -5.48 -19.06 -12.38
CA ASP A 92 -4.48 -20.13 -12.40
C ASP A 92 -3.05 -19.60 -12.24
N SER A 93 -2.24 -20.35 -11.49
CA SER A 93 -0.84 -20.02 -11.26
C SER A 93 0.02 -20.15 -12.50
N GLY A 94 0.96 -19.21 -12.67
CA GLY A 94 1.85 -19.21 -13.84
C GLY A 94 1.19 -18.73 -15.13
N THR A 95 0.02 -18.07 -15.05
CA THR A 95 -0.68 -17.55 -16.22
C THR A 95 -0.51 -16.04 -16.35
N LEU A 96 -0.50 -15.55 -17.60
CA LEU A 96 -0.52 -14.12 -17.88
C LEU A 96 -1.85 -13.45 -17.49
N VAL A 97 -2.92 -14.23 -17.32
CA VAL A 97 -4.20 -13.73 -16.79
C VAL A 97 -4.04 -13.29 -15.34
N ARG A 98 -3.33 -14.09 -14.52
CA ARG A 98 -2.98 -13.70 -13.14
C ARG A 98 -2.14 -12.43 -13.12
N ASP A 99 -1.11 -12.35 -13.96
CA ASP A 99 -0.24 -11.16 -14.03
C ASP A 99 -1.02 -9.90 -14.42
N ALA A 100 -1.90 -10.00 -15.41
CA ALA A 100 -2.77 -8.87 -15.79
C ALA A 100 -3.68 -8.44 -14.63
N GLY A 101 -4.27 -9.39 -13.90
CA GLY A 101 -5.05 -9.10 -12.70
C GLY A 101 -4.22 -8.42 -11.61
N LEU A 102 -3.03 -8.94 -11.31
CA LEU A 102 -2.12 -8.35 -10.32
C LEU A 102 -1.70 -6.93 -10.69
N ILE A 103 -1.44 -6.66 -11.97
CA ILE A 103 -1.14 -5.30 -12.46
C ILE A 103 -2.33 -4.37 -12.24
N LEU A 104 -3.54 -4.80 -12.59
CA LEU A 104 -4.76 -4.00 -12.39
C LEU A 104 -4.98 -3.68 -10.91
N ALA A 105 -4.81 -4.67 -10.03
CA ALA A 105 -4.95 -4.47 -8.59
C ALA A 105 -3.89 -3.52 -8.03
N ALA A 106 -2.63 -3.70 -8.44
CA ALA A 106 -1.54 -2.82 -8.04
C ALA A 106 -1.79 -1.38 -8.51
N GLN A 107 -2.23 -1.16 -9.74
CA GLN A 107 -2.53 0.19 -10.24
C GLN A 107 -3.68 0.86 -9.48
N LYS A 108 -4.67 0.11 -9.00
CA LYS A 108 -5.72 0.65 -8.12
C LYS A 108 -5.16 1.08 -6.77
N VAL A 109 -4.23 0.30 -6.20
CA VAL A 109 -3.48 0.66 -5.00
C VAL A 109 -2.71 1.96 -5.23
N GLU A 110 -1.91 2.06 -6.31
CA GLU A 110 -1.16 3.29 -6.63
C GLU A 110 -2.08 4.50 -6.79
N HIS A 111 -3.19 4.37 -7.53
CA HIS A 111 -4.13 5.48 -7.74
C HIS A 111 -4.79 5.93 -6.44
N TYR A 112 -5.01 5.03 -5.49
CA TYR A 112 -5.48 5.39 -4.17
C TYR A 112 -4.39 6.16 -3.39
N GLU A 113 -3.14 5.71 -3.43
CA GLU A 113 -2.02 6.39 -2.75
C GLU A 113 -1.66 7.76 -3.35
N ILE A 114 -2.00 8.00 -4.64
CA ILE A 114 -1.80 9.27 -5.33
C ILE A 114 -2.84 10.34 -4.93
N ALA A 115 -4.06 9.92 -4.58
CA ALA A 115 -5.20 10.82 -4.33
C ALA A 115 -5.06 11.57 -3.00
#